data_AF-A0A223N0E6-F1
#
_entry.id   AF-A0A223N0E6-F1
#
_cell.length_a   1.000
_cell.length_b   1.000
_cell.length_c   1.000
_cell.angle_alpha   90.00
_cell.angle_beta   90.00
_cell.angle_gamma   90.00
#
_symmetry.space_group_name_H-M   'P 1'
#
loop_
_entity.id
_entity.type
_entity.pdbx_description
1 polymer ?
#
loop_
_entity_poly.entity_id
_entity_poly.type
_entity_poly.pdbx_seq_one_letter_code
_entity_poly.pdbx_strand_id
1 'polypeptide(L)'
;MLNRKIKLSQSAKRLVCYLNIKFNKEFGYPDQPSWGYAFSYLLAKQSDSVEFNELAEKAVMHLKRQDNNHPNYSWEFVVFALQKLKKQNRLNKGFFLDGYHEKGTRMFNWFLLRNINKIFCGQFSIFDKFKLHIGLFFFQNKDGLILDEFKTRSLQYHAFCLFILAHIIEQHPENKTLKKRFLEGVKCAISYILKDGTAIYIGRGQEQIFGYGSLIYALEFCHSHIEKLDENILNKLVDKVISLQREDGSYPLVLRSRQPEDNDVCFKSDHPDGWYGYNTLYDYQPFLGYCLFMAGTFK
;
A
#
# COMPACT_ATOMS: atom_id res chain seq x y z
N MET A 1 20.29 9.81 -4.66
CA MET A 1 19.95 8.67 -3.77
C MET A 1 19.73 9.03 -2.28
N LEU A 2 20.73 9.42 -1.47
CA LEU A 2 20.61 9.42 0.02
C LEU A 2 19.51 10.35 0.58
N ASN A 3 19.33 11.55 0.00
CA ASN A 3 18.39 12.55 0.53
C ASN A 3 16.91 12.07 0.42
N ARG A 4 16.48 11.53 -0.72
CA ARG A 4 15.10 11.08 -0.92
C ARG A 4 14.70 9.94 0.02
N LYS A 5 15.57 8.94 0.19
CA LYS A 5 15.34 7.79 1.08
C LYS A 5 15.20 8.23 2.55
N ILE A 6 16.02 9.21 2.97
CA ILE A 6 15.93 9.83 4.30
C ILE A 6 14.57 10.56 4.44
N LYS A 7 14.19 11.39 3.47
CA LYS A 7 12.90 12.10 3.47
C LYS A 7 11.72 11.12 3.62
N LEU A 8 11.70 10.02 2.86
CA LEU A 8 10.69 8.97 2.96
C LEU A 8 10.61 8.37 4.37
N SER A 9 11.75 7.98 4.93
CA SER A 9 11.85 7.39 6.27
C SER A 9 11.41 8.37 7.37
N GLN A 10 11.80 9.64 7.26
CA GLN A 10 11.39 10.70 8.20
C GLN A 10 9.88 10.95 8.12
N SER A 11 9.34 11.01 6.91
CA SER A 11 7.91 11.21 6.69
C SER A 11 7.10 10.06 7.27
N ALA A 12 7.54 8.81 7.09
CA ALA A 12 6.92 7.63 7.70
C ALA A 12 6.93 7.69 9.24
N LYS A 13 8.05 8.13 9.85
CA LYS A 13 8.14 8.30 11.31
C LYS A 13 7.16 9.34 11.84
N ARG A 14 7.07 10.50 11.18
CA ARG A 14 6.08 11.54 11.55
C ARG A 14 4.65 11.00 11.49
N LEU A 15 4.36 10.21 10.46
CA LEU A 15 3.06 9.57 10.30
C LEU A 15 2.78 8.52 11.39
N VAL A 16 3.77 7.75 11.83
CA VAL A 16 3.64 6.86 13.01
C VAL A 16 3.31 7.65 14.27
N CYS A 17 3.98 8.78 14.52
CA CYS A 17 3.67 9.64 15.67
C CYS A 17 2.21 10.13 15.62
N TYR A 18 1.75 10.62 14.46
CA TYR A 18 0.36 11.01 14.26
C TYR A 18 -0.60 9.86 14.54
N LEU A 19 -0.38 8.70 13.92
CA LEU A 19 -1.22 7.52 14.10
C LEU A 19 -1.27 7.10 15.57
N ASN A 20 -0.15 7.13 16.29
CA ASN A 20 -0.11 6.78 17.70
C ASN A 20 -0.93 7.74 18.57
N ILE A 21 -0.91 9.05 18.27
CA ILE A 21 -1.72 10.07 18.97
C ILE A 21 -3.21 9.85 18.70
N LYS A 22 -3.60 9.58 17.44
CA LYS A 22 -5.00 9.38 17.06
C LYS A 22 -5.57 8.03 17.50
N PHE A 23 -4.71 7.02 17.67
CA PHE A 23 -5.14 5.70 18.08
C PHE A 23 -5.40 5.66 19.59
N ASN A 24 -6.68 5.76 19.96
CA ASN A 24 -7.12 5.62 21.34
C ASN A 24 -7.01 4.15 21.78
N LYS A 25 -6.44 3.90 22.96
CA LYS A 25 -6.24 2.54 23.48
C LYS A 25 -7.56 1.79 23.68
N GLU A 26 -8.61 2.47 24.13
CA GLU A 26 -9.91 1.85 24.42
C GLU A 26 -10.78 1.72 23.18
N PHE A 27 -10.89 2.78 22.38
CA PHE A 27 -11.88 2.88 21.30
C PHE A 27 -11.32 2.68 19.89
N GLY A 28 -9.99 2.75 19.72
CA GLY A 28 -9.33 2.60 18.44
C GLY A 28 -9.16 3.91 17.68
N TYR A 29 -9.16 3.83 16.35
CA TYR A 29 -9.17 5.02 15.49
C TYR A 29 -10.53 5.72 15.50
N PRO A 30 -10.59 7.03 15.16
CA PRO A 30 -11.84 7.78 15.06
C PRO A 30 -12.86 7.20 14.07
N ASP A 31 -12.40 6.57 12.97
CA ASP A 31 -13.24 5.82 12.04
C ASP A 31 -12.93 4.32 12.17
N GLN A 32 -13.89 3.45 11.85
CA GLN A 32 -13.73 2.00 11.95
C GLN A 32 -13.02 1.47 10.69
N PRO A 33 -11.71 1.17 10.74
CA PRO A 33 -10.99 0.68 9.57
C PRO A 33 -11.46 -0.73 9.19
N SER A 34 -11.29 -1.08 7.93
CA SER A 34 -11.56 -2.42 7.40
C SER A 34 -10.34 -3.34 7.46
N TRP A 35 -9.13 -2.78 7.39
CA TRP A 35 -7.85 -3.49 7.45
C TRP A 35 -6.71 -2.62 8.03
N GLY A 36 -6.98 -1.35 8.33
CA GLY A 36 -6.05 -0.37 8.87
C GLY A 36 -5.31 -0.82 10.12
N TYR A 37 -5.97 -1.50 11.07
CA TYR A 37 -5.26 -2.04 12.25
C TYR A 37 -4.17 -3.04 11.88
N ALA A 38 -4.37 -3.88 10.86
CA ALA A 38 -3.36 -4.82 10.39
C ALA A 38 -2.17 -4.10 9.76
N PHE A 39 -2.42 -3.05 8.97
CA PHE A 39 -1.36 -2.24 8.39
C PHE A 39 -0.65 -1.34 9.40
N SER A 40 -1.35 -0.84 10.43
CA SER A 40 -0.73 -0.13 11.55
C SER A 40 0.21 -1.05 12.28
N TYR A 41 -0.19 -2.30 12.55
CA TYR A 41 0.67 -3.29 13.15
C TYR A 41 1.86 -3.66 12.26
N LEU A 42 1.64 -3.83 10.95
CA LEU A 42 2.72 -4.07 9.97
C LEU A 42 3.75 -2.94 9.97
N LEU A 43 3.31 -1.69 9.85
CA LEU A 43 4.16 -0.50 9.87
C LEU A 43 4.91 -0.38 11.20
N ALA A 44 4.18 -0.45 12.31
CA ALA A 44 4.71 -0.30 13.65
C ALA A 44 5.76 -1.35 13.99
N LYS A 45 5.65 -2.55 13.43
CA LYS A 45 6.67 -3.59 13.60
C LYS A 45 7.91 -3.42 12.74
N GLN A 46 8.05 -2.38 11.91
CA GLN A 46 9.28 -2.19 11.13
C GLN A 46 10.42 -1.49 11.89
N SER A 47 10.17 -0.96 13.09
CA SER A 47 11.18 -0.32 13.96
C SER A 47 10.95 -0.68 15.43
N ASP A 48 12.01 -0.63 16.23
CA ASP A 48 11.97 -0.91 17.67
C ASP A 48 11.95 0.38 18.53
N SER A 49 11.70 1.54 17.92
CA SER A 49 11.55 2.79 18.68
C SER A 49 10.30 2.78 19.57
N VAL A 50 10.28 3.63 20.59
CA VAL A 50 9.18 3.68 21.56
C VAL A 50 7.84 3.94 20.87
N GLU A 51 7.78 4.91 19.96
CA GLU A 51 6.56 5.32 19.25
C GLU A 51 6.01 4.19 18.36
N PHE A 52 6.91 3.44 17.72
CA PHE A 52 6.57 2.28 16.91
C PHE A 52 6.04 1.13 17.79
N ASN A 53 6.68 0.85 18.93
CA ASN A 53 6.21 -0.17 19.85
C ASN A 53 4.83 0.14 20.44
N GLU A 54 4.58 1.39 20.85
CA GLU A 54 3.27 1.82 21.35
C GLU A 54 2.16 1.65 20.31
N LEU A 55 2.42 2.06 19.06
CA LEU A 55 1.47 1.86 17.97
C LEU A 55 1.22 0.36 17.72
N ALA A 56 2.27 -0.48 17.79
CA ALA A 56 2.14 -1.91 17.59
C ALA A 56 1.25 -2.57 18.67
N GLU A 57 1.37 -2.16 19.92
CA GLU A 57 0.55 -2.65 21.04
C GLU A 57 -0.93 -2.29 20.88
N LYS A 58 -1.22 -1.03 20.52
CA LYS A 58 -2.60 -0.58 20.26
C LYS A 58 -3.19 -1.30 19.05
N ALA A 59 -2.44 -1.36 17.95
CA ALA A 59 -2.89 -1.97 16.71
C ALA A 59 -3.18 -3.47 16.86
N VAL A 60 -2.29 -4.22 17.52
CA VAL A 60 -2.48 -5.67 17.72
C VAL A 60 -3.68 -5.96 18.63
N MET A 61 -3.92 -5.15 19.65
CA MET A 61 -5.06 -5.33 20.54
C MET A 61 -6.40 -5.11 19.81
N HIS A 62 -6.49 -4.06 19.00
CA HIS A 62 -7.71 -3.76 18.25
C HIS A 62 -7.93 -4.70 17.07
N LEU A 63 -6.87 -5.10 16.37
CA LEU A 63 -6.97 -6.12 15.32
C LEU A 63 -7.54 -7.44 15.84
N LYS A 64 -7.20 -7.83 17.07
CA LYS A 64 -7.72 -9.03 17.74
C LYS A 64 -9.22 -8.94 18.09
N ARG A 65 -9.74 -7.73 18.27
CA ARG A 65 -11.14 -7.47 18.67
C ARG A 65 -12.04 -7.10 17.50
N GLN A 66 -11.44 -6.80 16.35
CA GLN A 66 -12.17 -6.38 15.15
C GLN A 66 -13.10 -7.51 14.68
N ASP A 67 -14.36 -7.16 14.38
CA ASP A 67 -15.32 -8.11 13.81
C ASP A 67 -14.88 -8.52 12.41
N ASN A 68 -14.36 -9.74 12.30
CA ASN A 68 -13.87 -10.33 11.05
C ASN A 68 -14.98 -11.02 10.22
N ASN A 69 -16.22 -11.03 10.71
CA ASN A 69 -17.40 -11.43 9.95
C ASN A 69 -18.08 -10.22 9.28
N HIS A 70 -17.69 -9.00 9.63
CA HIS A 70 -18.27 -7.80 9.06
C HIS A 70 -18.09 -7.78 7.52
N PRO A 71 -19.12 -7.44 6.73
CA PRO A 71 -19.04 -7.49 5.26
C PRO A 71 -17.91 -6.65 4.65
N ASN A 72 -17.51 -5.56 5.31
CA ASN A 72 -16.42 -4.70 4.85
C ASN A 72 -15.02 -5.15 5.30
N TYR A 73 -14.92 -6.21 6.12
CA TYR A 73 -13.63 -6.73 6.54
C TYR A 73 -12.85 -7.25 5.33
N SER A 74 -11.66 -6.69 5.11
CA SER A 74 -10.87 -6.98 3.91
C SER A 74 -9.80 -8.02 4.21
N TRP A 75 -10.20 -9.29 4.26
CA TRP A 75 -9.33 -10.43 4.56
C TRP A 75 -8.03 -10.41 3.77
N GLU A 76 -8.08 -10.14 2.47
CA GLU A 76 -6.88 -10.14 1.63
C GLU A 76 -5.81 -9.13 2.10
N PHE A 77 -6.19 -7.94 2.59
CA PHE A 77 -5.22 -6.96 3.13
C PHE A 77 -4.70 -7.37 4.51
N VAL A 78 -5.56 -7.91 5.37
CA VAL A 78 -5.18 -8.39 6.70
C VAL A 78 -4.20 -9.56 6.60
N VAL A 79 -4.51 -10.56 5.77
CA VAL A 79 -3.64 -11.72 5.52
C VAL A 79 -2.30 -11.25 4.99
N PHE A 80 -2.29 -10.31 4.03
CA PHE A 80 -1.03 -9.76 3.51
C PHE A 80 -0.16 -9.19 4.62
N ALA A 81 -0.72 -8.33 5.47
CA ALA A 81 0.03 -7.68 6.55
C ALA A 81 0.58 -8.69 7.58
N LEU A 82 -0.28 -9.61 8.04
CA LEU A 82 0.11 -10.61 9.05
C LEU A 82 1.15 -11.60 8.51
N GLN A 83 0.99 -12.05 7.26
CA GLN A 83 1.91 -13.00 6.67
C GLN A 83 3.25 -12.35 6.30
N LYS A 84 3.26 -11.06 5.91
CA LYS A 84 4.50 -10.30 5.75
C LYS A 84 5.26 -10.21 7.08
N LEU A 85 4.58 -9.93 8.19
CA LEU A 85 5.18 -9.96 9.53
C LEU A 85 5.69 -11.35 9.93
N LYS A 86 4.92 -12.40 9.62
CA LYS A 86 5.32 -13.80 9.89
C LYS A 86 6.61 -14.14 9.15
N LYS A 87 6.71 -13.81 7.86
CA LYS A 87 7.94 -14.00 7.07
C LYS A 87 9.13 -13.19 7.56
N GLN A 88 8.89 -12.03 8.17
CA GLN A 88 9.93 -11.21 8.79
C GLN A 88 10.34 -11.69 10.20
N ASN A 89 9.71 -12.74 10.74
CA ASN A 89 9.82 -13.16 12.15
C ASN A 89 9.45 -12.04 13.15
N ARG A 90 8.54 -11.14 12.76
CA ARG A 90 8.10 -9.98 13.55
C ARG A 90 6.65 -10.08 14.05
N LEU A 91 5.94 -11.15 13.67
CA LEU A 91 4.61 -11.46 14.18
C LEU A 91 4.70 -12.04 15.60
N ASN A 92 3.92 -11.51 16.54
CA ASN A 92 3.89 -12.03 17.90
C ASN A 92 3.48 -13.52 17.91
N LYS A 93 4.15 -14.34 18.74
CA LYS A 93 3.81 -15.76 18.91
C LYS A 93 2.36 -15.92 19.38
N GLY A 94 1.63 -16.90 18.85
CA GLY A 94 0.24 -17.21 19.22
C GLY A 94 -0.80 -16.23 18.66
N PHE A 95 -0.47 -15.47 17.60
CA PHE A 95 -1.46 -14.66 16.89
C PHE A 95 -2.43 -15.57 16.11
N PHE A 96 -3.73 -15.45 16.36
CA PHE A 96 -4.76 -16.44 16.00
C PHE A 96 -5.42 -16.26 14.62
N LEU A 97 -5.07 -15.21 13.88
CA LEU A 97 -5.55 -15.00 12.50
C LEU A 97 -4.53 -15.51 11.47
N ASP A 98 -3.79 -16.58 11.79
CA ASP A 98 -2.67 -17.06 10.99
C ASP A 98 -3.08 -18.07 9.89
N GLY A 99 -4.06 -17.71 9.08
CA GLY A 99 -4.57 -18.54 8.00
C GLY A 99 -4.50 -17.86 6.64
N TYR A 100 -4.74 -18.65 5.59
CA TYR A 100 -5.16 -18.10 4.32
C TYR A 100 -6.68 -17.88 4.35
N HIS A 101 -7.10 -16.65 4.07
CA HIS A 101 -8.50 -16.26 3.95
C HIS A 101 -8.65 -15.30 2.77
N GLU A 102 -9.79 -15.37 2.09
CA GLU A 102 -10.13 -14.47 1.00
C GLU A 102 -11.64 -14.20 0.97
N LYS A 103 -12.03 -12.96 0.64
CA LYS A 103 -13.42 -12.63 0.33
C LYS A 103 -13.78 -12.98 -1.12
N GLY A 104 -12.79 -12.98 -2.02
CA GLY A 104 -12.99 -13.36 -3.42
C GLY A 104 -13.47 -12.22 -4.32
N THR A 105 -13.14 -10.97 -3.99
CA THR A 105 -13.46 -9.79 -4.81
C THR A 105 -12.93 -9.97 -6.25
N ARG A 106 -13.82 -9.80 -7.24
CA ARG A 106 -13.57 -10.10 -8.66
C ARG A 106 -12.87 -8.97 -9.43
N MET A 107 -11.74 -8.51 -8.92
CA MET A 107 -10.91 -7.47 -9.54
C MET A 107 -9.50 -7.99 -9.71
N PHE A 108 -8.78 -7.55 -10.74
CA PHE A 108 -7.45 -8.08 -11.04
C PHE A 108 -6.40 -7.75 -9.97
N ASN A 109 -6.45 -6.54 -9.40
CA ASN A 109 -5.61 -6.17 -8.27
C ASN A 109 -5.85 -7.05 -7.02
N TRP A 110 -7.11 -7.39 -6.72
CA TRP A 110 -7.47 -8.34 -5.66
C TRP A 110 -7.02 -9.77 -6.00
N PHE A 111 -7.06 -10.16 -7.27
CA PHE A 111 -6.47 -11.41 -7.74
C PHE A 111 -4.97 -11.45 -7.47
N LEU A 112 -4.21 -10.40 -7.80
CA LEU A 112 -2.78 -10.33 -7.48
C LEU A 112 -2.54 -10.43 -5.97
N LEU A 113 -3.32 -9.71 -5.16
CA LEU A 113 -3.23 -9.74 -3.69
C LEU A 113 -3.45 -11.17 -3.13
N ARG A 114 -4.42 -11.90 -3.66
CA ARG A 114 -4.61 -13.32 -3.33
C ARG A 114 -3.41 -14.18 -3.72
N ASN A 115 -2.81 -13.96 -4.89
CA ASN A 115 -1.63 -14.73 -5.31
C ASN A 115 -0.45 -14.53 -4.35
N ILE A 116 -0.14 -13.29 -3.93
CA ILE A 116 0.93 -13.07 -2.95
C ILE A 116 0.58 -13.67 -1.59
N ASN A 117 -0.67 -13.61 -1.15
CA ASN A 117 -1.09 -14.25 0.10
C ASN A 117 -0.94 -15.77 0.04
N LYS A 118 -1.31 -16.41 -1.06
CA LYS A 118 -1.04 -17.84 -1.28
C LYS A 118 0.45 -18.15 -1.22
N ILE A 119 1.31 -17.31 -1.80
CA ILE A 119 2.77 -17.47 -1.73
C ILE A 119 3.24 -17.38 -0.27
N PHE A 120 2.72 -16.42 0.49
CA PHE A 120 3.10 -16.27 1.88
C PHE A 120 2.61 -17.41 2.77
N CYS A 121 1.42 -17.95 2.51
CA CYS A 121 0.83 -19.07 3.23
C CYS A 121 1.32 -20.45 2.75
N GLY A 122 2.21 -20.54 1.75
CA GLY A 122 2.66 -21.82 1.21
C GLY A 122 1.58 -22.59 0.42
N GLN A 123 0.56 -21.89 -0.06
CA GLN A 123 -0.57 -22.45 -0.83
C GLN A 123 -0.50 -22.13 -2.33
N PHE A 124 0.60 -21.51 -2.79
CA PHE A 124 0.75 -21.12 -4.19
C PHE A 124 1.13 -22.31 -5.08
N SER A 125 0.21 -22.72 -5.94
CA SER A 125 0.38 -23.89 -6.80
C SER A 125 0.96 -23.53 -8.18
N ILE A 126 1.36 -24.56 -8.94
CA ILE A 126 1.73 -24.42 -10.36
C ILE A 126 0.57 -23.86 -11.19
N PHE A 127 -0.68 -24.18 -10.83
CA PHE A 127 -1.87 -23.65 -11.49
C PHE A 127 -2.06 -22.16 -11.20
N ASP A 128 -1.77 -21.70 -9.99
CA ASP A 128 -1.79 -20.27 -9.66
C ASP A 128 -0.71 -19.51 -10.44
N LYS A 129 0.50 -20.08 -10.56
CA LYS A 129 1.56 -19.52 -11.40
C LYS A 129 1.11 -19.36 -12.86
N PHE A 130 0.47 -20.37 -13.44
CA PHE A 130 -0.07 -20.30 -14.79
C PHE A 130 -1.17 -19.23 -14.92
N LYS A 131 -2.12 -19.20 -13.98
CA LYS A 131 -3.19 -18.18 -13.92
C LYS A 131 -2.63 -16.76 -13.79
N LEU A 132 -1.55 -16.57 -13.02
CA LEU A 132 -0.88 -15.27 -12.90
C LEU A 132 -0.33 -14.80 -14.25
N HIS A 133 0.36 -15.68 -14.99
CA HIS A 133 0.88 -15.34 -16.31
C HIS A 133 -0.22 -15.04 -17.33
N ILE A 134 -1.29 -15.84 -17.34
CA ILE A 134 -2.48 -15.59 -18.17
C ILE A 134 -3.15 -14.27 -17.79
N GLY A 135 -3.35 -14.04 -16.49
CA GLY A 135 -3.98 -12.83 -15.97
C GLY A 135 -3.21 -11.58 -16.41
N LEU A 136 -1.89 -11.58 -16.22
CA LEU A 136 -1.03 -10.48 -16.70
C LEU A 136 -1.08 -10.31 -18.22
N PHE A 137 -1.16 -11.39 -18.98
CA PHE A 137 -1.29 -11.30 -20.44
C PHE A 137 -2.58 -10.59 -20.87
N PHE A 138 -3.71 -10.83 -20.18
CA PHE A 138 -4.99 -10.23 -20.52
C PHE A 138 -5.22 -8.84 -19.91
N PHE A 139 -4.76 -8.62 -18.69
CA PHE A 139 -5.02 -7.37 -17.95
C PHE A 139 -3.91 -6.34 -18.10
N GLN A 140 -2.76 -6.67 -18.70
CA GLN A 140 -1.74 -5.69 -19.03
C GLN A 140 -1.79 -5.33 -20.52
N ASN A 141 -2.05 -4.06 -20.78
CA ASN A 141 -2.04 -3.50 -22.13
C ASN A 141 -0.62 -3.45 -22.72
N LYS A 142 -0.53 -3.27 -24.04
CA LYS A 142 0.75 -3.17 -24.77
C LYS A 142 1.61 -1.98 -24.33
N ASP A 143 1.00 -0.92 -23.83
CA ASP A 143 1.68 0.26 -23.27
C ASP A 143 2.20 0.02 -21.84
N GLY A 144 1.91 -1.14 -21.25
CA GLY A 144 2.30 -1.52 -19.90
C GLY A 144 1.24 -1.25 -18.83
N LEU A 145 0.15 -0.56 -19.16
CA LEU A 145 -0.93 -0.26 -18.20
C LEU A 145 -1.58 -1.56 -17.72
N ILE A 146 -1.67 -1.74 -16.40
CA ILE A 146 -2.34 -2.88 -15.77
C ILE A 146 -3.73 -2.45 -15.34
N LEU A 147 -4.74 -3.09 -15.91
CA LEU A 147 -6.15 -2.87 -15.64
C LEU A 147 -6.60 -3.65 -14.41
N ASP A 148 -7.45 -3.05 -13.59
CA ASP A 148 -8.19 -3.77 -12.54
C ASP A 148 -9.46 -4.45 -13.10
N GLU A 149 -10.11 -3.77 -14.04
CA GLU A 149 -11.25 -4.22 -14.84
C GLU A 149 -11.05 -3.79 -16.31
N PHE A 150 -11.54 -4.58 -17.28
CA PHE A 150 -11.33 -4.32 -18.70
C PHE A 150 -11.83 -2.95 -19.20
N LYS A 151 -12.85 -2.37 -18.55
CA LYS A 151 -13.46 -1.10 -18.96
C LYS A 151 -13.01 0.09 -18.13
N THR A 152 -12.24 -0.14 -17.06
CA THR A 152 -11.85 0.89 -16.11
C THR A 152 -10.36 1.16 -16.24
N ARG A 153 -9.99 2.44 -16.37
CA ARG A 153 -8.60 2.87 -16.32
C ARG A 153 -8.40 3.62 -15.02
N SER A 154 -7.61 3.07 -14.10
CA SER A 154 -7.22 3.74 -12.85
C SER A 154 -5.72 3.61 -12.64
N LEU A 155 -5.04 4.76 -12.58
CA LEU A 155 -3.62 4.80 -12.25
C LEU A 155 -3.34 4.37 -10.81
N GLN A 156 -4.30 4.56 -9.90
CA GLN A 156 -4.22 4.06 -8.53
C GLN A 156 -4.16 2.52 -8.52
N TYR A 157 -5.07 1.86 -9.23
CA TYR A 157 -5.09 0.40 -9.22
C TYR A 157 -3.95 -0.20 -10.05
N HIS A 158 -3.49 0.48 -11.10
CA HIS A 158 -2.24 0.15 -11.77
C HIS A 158 -1.06 0.18 -10.79
N ALA A 159 -0.89 1.26 -10.03
CA ALA A 159 0.16 1.40 -9.03
C ALA A 159 0.06 0.30 -7.95
N PHE A 160 -1.16 -0.02 -7.50
CA PHE A 160 -1.36 -1.11 -6.54
C PHE A 160 -1.02 -2.49 -7.12
N CYS A 161 -1.31 -2.75 -8.39
CA CYS A 161 -0.85 -3.98 -9.06
C CYS A 161 0.68 -4.06 -9.09
N LEU A 162 1.37 -2.95 -9.36
CA LEU A 162 2.84 -2.89 -9.31
C LEU A 162 3.38 -3.15 -7.90
N PHE A 163 2.77 -2.57 -6.88
CA PHE A 163 3.10 -2.84 -5.48
C PHE A 163 3.04 -4.34 -5.16
N ILE A 164 1.97 -5.03 -5.57
CA ILE A 164 1.85 -6.48 -5.33
C ILE A 164 2.84 -7.29 -6.19
N LEU A 165 3.05 -6.91 -7.45
CA LEU A 165 4.02 -7.58 -8.32
C LEU A 165 5.45 -7.47 -7.78
N ALA A 166 5.82 -6.32 -7.20
CA ALA A 166 7.11 -6.16 -6.52
C ALA A 166 7.28 -7.21 -5.40
N HIS A 167 6.26 -7.43 -4.57
CA HIS A 167 6.27 -8.48 -3.56
C HIS A 167 6.32 -9.90 -4.15
N ILE A 168 5.61 -10.18 -5.24
CA ILE A 168 5.68 -11.49 -5.90
C ILE A 168 7.10 -11.74 -6.46
N ILE A 169 7.71 -10.72 -7.06
CA ILE A 169 9.08 -10.80 -7.60
C ILE A 169 10.11 -10.97 -6.48
N GLU A 170 9.92 -10.32 -5.33
CA GLU A 170 10.76 -10.51 -4.13
C GLU A 170 10.80 -11.99 -3.70
N GLN A 171 9.71 -12.74 -3.88
CA GLN A 171 9.64 -14.18 -3.56
C GLN A 171 10.12 -15.09 -4.69
N HIS A 172 10.18 -14.60 -5.93
CA HIS A 172 10.57 -15.35 -7.12
C HIS A 172 11.55 -14.53 -8.00
N PRO A 173 12.72 -14.16 -7.48
CA PRO A 173 13.66 -13.25 -8.15
C PRO A 173 14.22 -13.82 -9.47
N GLU A 174 14.13 -15.12 -9.69
CA GLU A 174 14.54 -15.80 -10.91
C GLU A 174 13.54 -15.64 -12.08
N ASN A 175 12.31 -15.21 -11.81
CA ASN A 175 11.26 -15.14 -12.83
C ASN A 175 11.41 -13.92 -13.77
N LYS A 176 12.17 -14.11 -14.85
CA LYS A 176 12.44 -13.09 -15.88
C LYS A 176 11.17 -12.55 -16.55
N THR A 177 10.17 -13.40 -16.78
CA THR A 177 8.91 -12.99 -17.41
C THR A 177 8.14 -12.02 -16.54
N LEU A 178 8.02 -12.29 -15.23
CA LEU A 178 7.38 -11.37 -14.30
C LEU A 178 8.14 -10.06 -14.19
N LYS A 179 9.48 -10.10 -14.11
CA LYS A 179 10.31 -8.89 -14.09
C LYS A 179 10.11 -8.02 -15.33
N LYS A 180 10.03 -8.63 -16.52
CA LYS A 180 9.76 -7.92 -17.78
C LYS A 180 8.39 -7.22 -17.73
N ARG A 181 7.34 -7.94 -17.34
CA ARG A 181 5.97 -7.39 -17.23
C ARG A 181 5.88 -6.27 -16.20
N PHE A 182 6.54 -6.44 -15.06
CA PHE A 182 6.65 -5.40 -14.04
C PHE A 182 7.37 -4.17 -14.56
N LEU A 183 8.48 -4.33 -15.28
CA LEU A 183 9.23 -3.22 -15.87
C LEU A 183 8.42 -2.47 -16.95
N GLU A 184 7.68 -3.19 -17.79
CA GLU A 184 6.72 -2.58 -18.74
C GLU A 184 5.70 -1.71 -17.99
N GLY A 185 5.16 -2.21 -16.88
CA GLY A 185 4.24 -1.45 -16.04
C GLY A 185 4.89 -0.26 -15.32
N VAL A 186 6.13 -0.39 -14.84
CA VAL A 186 6.89 0.73 -14.25
C VAL A 186 7.13 1.84 -15.28
N LYS A 187 7.50 1.48 -16.52
CA LYS A 187 7.70 2.43 -17.62
C LYS A 187 6.40 3.15 -17.97
N CYS A 188 5.28 2.43 -17.99
CA CYS A 188 3.95 3.02 -18.10
C CYS A 188 3.67 4.00 -16.95
N ALA A 189 3.90 3.60 -15.69
CA ALA A 189 3.63 4.48 -14.55
C ALA A 189 4.44 5.78 -14.62
N ILE A 190 5.72 5.69 -15.00
CA ILE A 190 6.62 6.85 -15.17
C ILE A 190 6.10 7.81 -16.25
N SER A 191 5.59 7.30 -17.38
CA SER A 191 5.10 8.16 -18.46
C SER A 191 3.86 8.98 -18.06
N TYR A 192 3.15 8.56 -17.00
CA TYR A 192 2.05 9.30 -16.40
C TYR A 192 2.47 10.21 -15.25
N ILE A 193 3.75 10.32 -14.87
CA ILE A 193 4.19 11.29 -13.86
C ILE A 193 4.44 12.65 -14.52
N LEU A 194 3.72 13.67 -14.07
CA LEU A 194 3.87 15.03 -14.57
C LEU A 194 5.18 15.67 -14.10
N LYS A 195 5.58 16.76 -14.75
CA LYS A 195 6.85 17.46 -14.49
C LYS A 195 7.00 17.99 -13.06
N ASP A 196 5.91 18.18 -12.34
CA ASP A 196 5.84 18.64 -10.94
C ASP A 196 5.74 17.49 -9.94
N GLY A 197 5.79 16.23 -10.39
CA GLY A 197 5.63 15.04 -9.55
C GLY A 197 4.18 14.59 -9.35
N THR A 198 3.20 15.31 -9.90
CA THR A 198 1.79 14.89 -9.85
C THR A 198 1.60 13.59 -10.63
N ALA A 199 0.93 12.62 -9.99
CA ALA A 199 0.65 11.30 -10.53
C ALA A 199 -0.76 10.84 -10.10
N ILE A 200 -1.17 9.64 -10.50
CA ILE A 200 -2.42 9.02 -10.03
C ILE A 200 -3.68 9.85 -10.39
N TYR A 201 -3.67 10.68 -11.45
CA TYR A 201 -4.78 11.60 -11.78
C TYR A 201 -5.83 11.05 -12.74
N ILE A 202 -5.75 9.78 -13.16
CA ILE A 202 -6.72 9.15 -14.07
C ILE A 202 -7.48 8.04 -13.33
N GLY A 203 -8.81 8.07 -13.44
CA GLY A 203 -9.69 6.98 -13.03
C GLY A 203 -10.29 7.11 -11.63
N ARG A 204 -10.56 5.99 -10.98
CA ARG A 204 -11.03 5.95 -9.58
C ARG A 204 -9.87 6.13 -8.61
N GLY A 205 -10.12 6.81 -7.50
CA GLY A 205 -9.14 7.09 -6.45
C GLY A 205 -8.05 8.07 -6.89
N GLN A 206 -8.43 9.10 -7.63
CA GLN A 206 -7.46 10.06 -8.18
C GLN A 206 -6.70 10.74 -7.05
N GLU A 207 -5.38 10.83 -7.23
CA GLU A 207 -4.44 11.48 -6.33
C GLU A 207 -4.50 11.01 -4.86
N GLN A 208 -5.11 9.85 -4.59
CA GLN A 208 -5.21 9.35 -3.22
C GLN A 208 -3.88 8.79 -2.72
N ILE A 209 -3.64 8.93 -1.41
CA ILE A 209 -2.44 8.42 -0.74
C ILE A 209 -2.23 6.92 -0.91
N PHE A 210 -3.30 6.14 -1.11
CA PHE A 210 -3.20 4.71 -1.41
C PHE A 210 -2.47 4.44 -2.72
N GLY A 211 -2.84 5.15 -3.79
CA GLY A 211 -2.16 5.07 -5.08
C GLY A 211 -0.72 5.59 -5.02
N TYR A 212 -0.49 6.72 -4.35
CA TYR A 212 0.87 7.29 -4.20
C TYR A 212 1.80 6.38 -3.40
N GLY A 213 1.36 5.84 -2.27
CA GLY A 213 2.14 4.89 -1.49
C GLY A 213 2.52 3.65 -2.31
N SER A 214 1.56 3.08 -3.03
CA SER A 214 1.79 1.95 -3.93
C SER A 214 2.81 2.26 -5.02
N LEU A 215 2.68 3.43 -5.66
CA LEU A 215 3.57 3.87 -6.74
C LEU A 215 4.99 4.07 -6.23
N ILE A 216 5.17 4.84 -5.15
CA ILE A 216 6.49 5.11 -4.56
C ILE A 216 7.19 3.80 -4.19
N TYR A 217 6.48 2.89 -3.53
CA TYR A 217 7.02 1.58 -3.18
C TYR A 217 7.51 0.82 -4.42
N ALA A 218 6.67 0.70 -5.45
CA ALA A 218 7.00 -0.07 -6.65
C ALA A 218 8.18 0.53 -7.43
N LEU A 219 8.20 1.85 -7.59
CA LEU A 219 9.29 2.54 -8.29
C LEU A 219 10.61 2.41 -7.53
N GLU A 220 10.59 2.56 -6.21
CA GLU A 220 11.79 2.42 -5.38
C GLU A 220 12.29 0.98 -5.35
N PHE A 221 11.39 -0.01 -5.30
CA PHE A 221 11.75 -1.41 -5.45
C PHE A 221 12.43 -1.67 -6.79
N CYS A 222 11.87 -1.14 -7.89
CA CYS A 222 12.45 -1.28 -9.22
C CYS A 222 13.85 -0.65 -9.29
N HIS A 223 14.00 0.60 -8.82
CA HIS A 223 15.26 1.34 -8.82
C HIS A 223 16.36 0.66 -7.99
N SER A 224 15.98 -0.02 -6.90
CA SER A 224 16.90 -0.74 -6.03
C SER A 224 17.27 -2.14 -6.54
N HIS A 225 16.32 -2.88 -7.10
CA HIS A 225 16.48 -4.33 -7.30
C HIS A 225 16.40 -4.82 -8.74
N ILE A 226 15.93 -4.00 -9.69
CA ILE A 226 15.66 -4.43 -11.07
C ILE A 226 16.39 -3.55 -12.08
N GLU A 227 16.04 -2.27 -12.17
CA GLU A 227 16.56 -1.34 -13.18
C GLU A 227 16.63 0.07 -12.58
N LYS A 228 17.79 0.72 -12.73
CA LYS A 228 17.98 2.10 -12.27
C LYS A 228 17.07 3.04 -13.05
N LEU A 229 16.12 3.64 -12.35
CA LEU A 229 15.21 4.66 -12.88
C LEU A 229 15.81 6.07 -12.79
N ASP A 230 15.22 7.01 -13.54
CA ASP A 230 15.57 8.44 -13.48
C ASP A 230 15.31 9.01 -12.07
N GLU A 231 16.39 9.38 -11.38
CA GLU A 231 16.37 9.95 -10.03
C GLU A 231 15.58 11.26 -9.96
N ASN A 232 15.54 12.06 -11.03
CA ASN A 232 14.80 13.33 -11.03
C ASN A 232 13.29 13.10 -10.97
N ILE A 233 12.78 12.09 -11.67
CA ILE A 233 11.36 11.74 -11.63
C ILE A 233 10.97 11.24 -10.23
N LEU A 234 11.81 10.37 -9.64
CA LEU A 234 11.59 9.86 -8.29
C LEU A 234 11.64 10.98 -7.24
N ASN A 235 12.60 11.91 -7.35
CA ASN A 235 12.70 13.04 -6.44
C ASN A 235 11.47 13.94 -6.53
N LYS A 236 11.00 14.27 -7.74
CA LYS A 236 9.80 15.10 -7.93
C LYS A 236 8.54 14.45 -7.36
N LEU A 237 8.34 13.16 -7.61
CA LEU A 237 7.21 12.41 -7.04
C LEU A 237 7.25 12.45 -5.51
N VAL A 238 8.40 12.17 -4.91
CA VAL A 238 8.55 12.15 -3.45
C VAL A 238 8.43 13.55 -2.85
N ASP A 239 9.03 14.57 -3.47
CA ASP A 239 8.94 15.96 -3.01
C ASP A 239 7.49 16.46 -3.07
N LYS A 240 6.75 16.13 -4.14
CA LYS A 240 5.32 16.41 -4.25
C LYS A 240 4.54 15.81 -3.08
N VAL A 241 4.69 14.50 -2.84
CA VAL A 241 3.96 13.83 -1.75
C VAL A 241 4.34 14.43 -0.41
N ILE A 242 5.63 14.50 -0.08
CA ILE A 242 6.10 14.97 1.24
C ILE A 242 5.73 16.43 1.49
N SER A 243 5.66 17.27 0.46
CA SER A 243 5.20 18.66 0.60
C SER A 243 3.75 18.80 1.09
N LEU A 244 2.96 17.73 0.99
CA LEU A 244 1.56 17.66 1.42
C LEU A 244 1.39 16.95 2.77
N GLN A 245 2.48 16.58 3.44
CA GLN A 245 2.42 16.11 4.81
C GLN A 245 2.09 17.28 5.73
N ARG A 246 0.98 17.19 6.47
CA ARG A 246 0.55 18.23 7.42
C ARG A 246 1.53 18.36 8.57
N GLU A 247 1.43 19.45 9.34
CA GLU A 247 2.31 19.73 10.48
C GLU A 247 2.25 18.61 11.53
N ASP A 248 1.04 18.11 11.81
CA ASP A 248 0.79 17.00 12.74
C ASP A 248 1.34 15.64 12.27
N GLY A 249 1.87 15.56 11.04
CA GLY A 249 2.44 14.35 10.45
C GLY A 249 1.48 13.53 9.61
N SER A 250 0.18 13.87 9.60
CA SER A 250 -0.83 13.22 8.76
C SER A 250 -0.74 13.62 7.30
N TYR A 251 -1.49 12.91 6.48
CA TYR A 251 -1.75 13.28 5.10
C TYR A 251 -3.25 13.45 4.86
N PRO A 252 -3.66 14.37 3.96
CA PRO A 252 -4.98 14.28 3.36
C PRO A 252 -5.09 12.94 2.60
N LEU A 253 -6.28 12.36 2.58
CA LEU A 253 -6.61 11.20 1.76
C LEU A 253 -6.37 11.50 0.28
N VAL A 254 -6.80 12.66 -0.22
CA VAL A 254 -6.50 13.12 -1.60
C VAL A 254 -5.42 14.20 -1.55
N LEU A 255 -4.33 13.99 -2.29
CA LEU A 255 -3.15 14.86 -2.27
C LEU A 255 -3.33 16.16 -3.07
N ARG A 256 -4.31 16.98 -2.67
CA ARG A 256 -4.61 18.29 -3.26
C ARG A 256 -3.85 19.39 -2.53
N SER A 257 -3.27 20.31 -3.29
CA SER A 257 -2.65 21.52 -2.72
C SER A 257 -3.66 22.63 -2.42
N ARG A 258 -4.81 22.63 -3.11
CA ARG A 258 -5.88 23.61 -2.91
C ARG A 258 -7.01 22.96 -2.15
N GLN A 259 -7.43 23.61 -1.07
CA GLN A 259 -8.56 23.18 -0.23
C GLN A 259 -8.44 21.68 0.12
N PRO A 260 -7.31 21.26 0.74
CA PRO A 260 -7.25 19.91 1.28
C PRO A 260 -8.39 19.73 2.29
N GLU A 261 -8.90 18.52 2.38
CA GLU A 261 -9.87 18.17 3.40
C GLU A 261 -9.31 18.41 4.81
N ASP A 262 -10.22 18.56 5.76
CA ASP A 262 -9.88 18.72 7.17
C ASP A 262 -9.24 17.45 7.76
N ASN A 263 -8.67 17.61 8.96
CA ASN A 263 -8.16 16.49 9.73
C ASN A 263 -9.29 15.56 10.20
N ASP A 264 -8.98 14.27 10.31
CA ASP A 264 -9.88 13.22 10.82
C ASP A 264 -11.23 13.11 10.07
N VAL A 265 -11.24 13.48 8.80
CA VAL A 265 -12.42 13.38 7.93
C VAL A 265 -12.96 11.94 7.89
N CYS A 266 -14.26 11.79 8.07
CA CYS A 266 -14.99 10.54 7.94
C CYS A 266 -15.91 10.59 6.72
N PHE A 267 -15.81 9.58 5.86
CA PHE A 267 -16.64 9.53 4.65
C PHE A 267 -18.14 9.62 4.93
N LYS A 268 -18.59 9.07 6.06
CA LYS A 268 -20.02 9.00 6.41
C LYS A 268 -20.61 10.37 6.77
N SER A 269 -19.82 11.26 7.37
CA SER A 269 -20.28 12.60 7.78
C SER A 269 -19.91 13.68 6.77
N ASP A 270 -18.71 13.57 6.19
CA ASP A 270 -18.09 14.73 5.52
C ASP A 270 -18.11 14.61 3.98
N HIS A 271 -18.27 13.40 3.45
CA HIS A 271 -18.31 13.10 2.00
C HIS A 271 -17.25 13.85 1.17
N PRO A 272 -15.96 13.78 1.54
CA PRO A 272 -14.92 14.56 0.88
C PRO A 272 -14.75 14.16 -0.59
N ASP A 273 -14.52 15.17 -1.43
CA ASP A 273 -14.41 14.99 -2.87
C ASP A 273 -13.31 14.00 -3.27
N GLY A 274 -13.65 13.09 -4.19
CA GLY A 274 -12.70 12.11 -4.70
C GLY A 274 -12.51 10.89 -3.79
N TRP A 275 -13.26 10.78 -2.69
CA TRP A 275 -13.34 9.57 -1.87
C TRP A 275 -14.59 8.75 -2.24
N TYR A 276 -14.44 7.43 -2.30
CA TYR A 276 -15.48 6.47 -2.71
C TYR A 276 -16.02 5.60 -1.54
N GLY A 277 -15.72 5.95 -0.29
CA GLY A 277 -16.36 5.40 0.92
C GLY A 277 -16.11 3.94 1.30
N TYR A 278 -15.41 3.15 0.49
CA TYR A 278 -15.19 1.72 0.77
C TYR A 278 -14.00 1.42 1.71
N ASN A 279 -13.13 2.39 1.94
CA ASN A 279 -12.00 2.33 2.88
C ASN A 279 -11.97 3.62 3.68
N THR A 280 -11.38 3.58 4.87
CA THR A 280 -11.25 4.74 5.75
C THR A 280 -9.92 5.48 5.54
N LEU A 281 -9.83 6.73 6.01
CA LEU A 281 -8.55 7.43 6.11
C LEU A 281 -7.52 6.61 6.92
N TYR A 282 -7.98 5.90 7.95
CA TYR A 282 -7.14 5.05 8.80
C TYR A 282 -6.88 3.65 8.25
N ASP A 283 -7.47 3.28 7.12
CA ASP A 283 -6.95 2.19 6.28
C ASP A 283 -5.72 2.70 5.50
N TYR A 284 -5.83 3.88 4.88
CA TYR A 284 -4.83 4.38 3.94
C TYR A 284 -3.60 5.03 4.58
N GLN A 285 -3.73 5.73 5.70
CA GLN A 285 -2.58 6.34 6.37
C GLN A 285 -1.54 5.32 6.84
N PRO A 286 -1.89 4.22 7.54
CA PRO A 286 -0.88 3.20 7.88
C PRO A 286 -0.33 2.47 6.66
N PHE A 287 -1.12 2.28 5.60
CA PHE A 287 -0.64 1.75 4.32
C PHE A 287 0.44 2.66 3.71
N LEU A 288 0.16 3.96 3.61
CA LEU A 288 1.12 4.94 3.13
C LEU A 288 2.39 4.90 3.99
N GLY A 289 2.25 4.91 5.32
CA GLY A 289 3.39 4.85 6.23
C GLY A 289 4.25 3.61 6.01
N TYR A 290 3.63 2.44 5.81
CA TYR A 290 4.36 1.21 5.44
C TYR A 290 5.11 1.36 4.12
N CYS A 291 4.45 1.86 3.07
CA CYS A 291 5.06 2.06 1.78
C CYS A 291 6.26 3.03 1.84
N LEU A 292 6.10 4.18 2.50
CA LEU A 292 7.16 5.18 2.66
C LEU A 292 8.34 4.62 3.47
N PHE A 293 8.08 3.92 4.58
CA PHE A 293 9.12 3.31 5.40
C PHE A 293 9.93 2.30 4.57
N MET A 294 9.25 1.35 3.92
CA MET A 294 9.94 0.32 3.13
C MET A 294 10.70 0.93 1.96
N ALA A 295 10.09 1.86 1.22
CA ALA A 295 10.72 2.57 0.12
C ALA A 295 11.99 3.32 0.56
N GLY A 296 12.00 3.89 1.75
CA GLY A 296 13.16 4.54 2.37
C GLY A 296 14.28 3.58 2.80
N THR A 297 14.03 2.28 2.87
CA THR A 297 14.99 1.26 3.38
C THR A 297 15.54 0.32 2.31
N PHE A 298 15.00 0.33 1.09
CA PHE A 298 15.58 -0.46 0.00
C PHE A 298 17.02 -0.03 -0.30
N LYS A 299 17.87 -1.03 -0.47
CA LYS A 299 19.31 -0.88 -0.76
C LYS A 299 19.58 -0.69 -2.24
#